data_AF-G0UKV2-F1
#
_entry.id   AF-G0UKV2-F1
#
_cell.length_a   1.000
_cell.length_b   1.000
_cell.length_c   1.000
_cell.angle_alpha   90.00
_cell.angle_beta   90.00
_cell.angle_gamma   90.00
#
_symmetry.space_group_name_H-M   'P 1'
#
loop_
_entity.id
_entity.type
_entity.pdbx_description
1 polymer ?
#
loop_
_entity_poly.entity_id
_entity_poly.type
_entity_poly.pdbx_seq_one_letter_code
_entity_poly.pdbx_strand_id
1 'polypeptide(L)'
;MLRRTAHFLANSPMIHTNAQQQVLEINSAYSLLRMCYRSIDIKVKSRHARQFLQRRLIEQWRAHCRETDPEKQRFLMDHAGAFLQALHSPRNPKPGETITFQLSRRQAHEEALQAKAERAAKTVNKLPPNAKLP
;
A
#
# COMPACT_ATOMS: atom_id res chain seq x y z
N MET A 1 -40.27 -32.05 -32.71
CA MET A 1 -39.22 -32.63 -31.85
C MET A 1 -38.31 -31.51 -31.36
N LEU A 2 -38.02 -31.50 -30.04
CA LEU A 2 -36.92 -30.81 -29.33
C LEU A 2 -36.89 -29.26 -29.39
N ARG A 3 -37.58 -28.53 -28.50
CA ARG A 3 -37.10 -28.11 -27.16
C ARG A 3 -35.58 -27.87 -27.09
N ARG A 4 -35.17 -26.59 -27.17
CA ARG A 4 -33.87 -26.14 -26.63
C ARG A 4 -34.11 -25.17 -25.48
N THR A 5 -33.65 -25.64 -24.33
CA THR A 5 -33.70 -25.08 -23.00
C THR A 5 -32.77 -23.87 -22.86
N ALA A 6 -33.25 -22.92 -22.06
CA ALA A 6 -32.52 -21.78 -21.54
C ALA A 6 -31.33 -22.20 -20.69
N HIS A 7 -30.25 -21.41 -20.73
CA HIS A 7 -29.46 -21.06 -19.55
C HIS A 7 -28.88 -19.66 -19.76
N PHE A 8 -29.70 -18.63 -19.50
CA PHE A 8 -29.19 -17.33 -19.08
C PHE A 8 -28.54 -17.54 -17.72
N LEU A 9 -27.22 -17.75 -17.70
CA LEU A 9 -26.47 -17.64 -16.46
C LEU A 9 -26.28 -16.14 -16.19
N ALA A 10 -26.98 -15.71 -15.16
CA ALA A 10 -26.83 -14.43 -14.53
C ALA A 10 -25.35 -14.14 -14.25
N ASN A 11 -24.82 -13.10 -14.87
CA ASN A 11 -23.63 -12.43 -14.35
C ASN A 11 -24.06 -11.73 -13.05
N SER A 12 -24.01 -12.49 -11.96
CA SER A 12 -23.99 -11.91 -10.62
C SER A 12 -22.62 -11.22 -10.49
N PRO A 13 -22.54 -9.90 -10.26
CA PRO A 13 -21.28 -9.31 -9.86
C PRO A 13 -20.96 -9.89 -8.48
N MET A 14 -20.00 -10.81 -8.40
CA MET A 14 -19.35 -11.10 -7.14
C MET A 14 -18.82 -9.77 -6.62
N ILE A 15 -19.45 -9.27 -5.56
CA ILE A 15 -18.92 -8.17 -4.77
C ILE A 15 -17.66 -8.73 -4.13
N HIS A 16 -16.52 -8.52 -4.78
CA HIS A 16 -15.22 -8.79 -4.19
C HIS A 16 -15.08 -7.87 -2.97
N THR A 17 -15.21 -8.46 -1.79
CA THR A 17 -14.97 -7.86 -0.47
C THR A 17 -13.48 -7.69 -0.19
N ASN A 18 -12.75 -7.12 -1.14
CA ASN A 18 -11.40 -6.63 -0.91
C ASN A 18 -11.38 -5.20 -1.43
N ALA A 19 -11.06 -4.26 -0.54
CA ALA A 19 -10.93 -2.84 -0.84
C ALA A 19 -10.34 -2.66 -2.24
N GLN A 20 -11.07 -2.01 -3.14
CA GLN A 20 -10.62 -1.73 -4.50
C GLN A 20 -9.36 -0.85 -4.39
N GLN A 21 -8.22 -1.50 -4.36
CA GLN A 21 -6.92 -0.88 -4.51
C GLN A 21 -6.86 -0.38 -5.95
N GLN A 22 -6.36 0.84 -6.14
CA GLN A 22 -5.89 1.24 -7.45
C GLN A 22 -4.68 0.35 -7.74
N VAL A 23 -4.92 -0.76 -8.43
CA VAL A 23 -3.93 -1.78 -8.74
C VAL A 23 -2.85 -1.09 -9.56
N LEU A 24 -1.72 -0.77 -8.93
CA LEU A 24 -0.50 -0.54 -9.67
C LEU A 24 -0.29 -1.80 -10.51
N GLU A 25 -0.40 -1.67 -11.83
CA GLU A 25 -0.15 -2.79 -12.76
C GLU A 25 1.32 -3.18 -12.66
N ILE A 26 1.61 -4.09 -11.73
CA ILE A 26 2.96 -4.60 -11.51
C ILE A 26 3.23 -5.67 -12.55
N ASN A 27 3.70 -5.22 -13.72
CA ASN A 27 3.98 -6.11 -14.85
C ASN A 27 5.35 -6.80 -14.76
N SER A 28 6.14 -6.53 -13.71
CA SER A 28 7.48 -7.11 -13.54
C SER A 28 7.91 -7.21 -12.08
N ALA A 29 8.56 -8.32 -11.71
CA ALA A 29 9.18 -8.48 -10.40
C ALA A 29 10.25 -7.40 -10.13
N TYR A 30 10.95 -6.93 -11.16
CA TYR A 30 11.98 -5.89 -11.01
C TYR A 30 11.38 -4.50 -10.80
N SER A 31 10.22 -4.19 -11.38
CA SER A 31 9.53 -2.93 -11.06
C SER A 31 9.04 -2.96 -9.61
N LEU A 32 8.48 -4.08 -9.15
CA LEU A 32 8.07 -4.27 -7.76
C LEU A 32 9.22 -4.05 -6.77
N LEU A 33 10.39 -4.63 -7.05
CA LEU A 33 11.59 -4.41 -6.26
C LEU A 33 11.92 -2.92 -6.11
N ARG A 34 11.92 -2.18 -7.24
CA ARG A 34 12.21 -0.74 -7.24
C ARG A 34 11.17 0.05 -6.45
N MET A 35 9.89 -0.32 -6.54
CA MET A 35 8.83 0.30 -5.75
C MET A 35 9.00 0.05 -4.25
N CYS A 36 9.30 -1.19 -3.84
CA CYS A 36 9.57 -1.54 -2.45
C CYS A 36 10.77 -0.75 -1.91
N TYR A 37 11.88 -0.71 -2.67
CA TYR A 37 13.07 0.02 -2.28
C TYR A 37 12.80 1.52 -2.09
N ARG A 38 12.06 2.12 -3.03
CA ARG A 38 11.67 3.54 -2.98
C ARG A 38 10.70 3.83 -1.84
N SER A 39 9.79 2.91 -1.56
CA SER A 39 8.82 3.07 -0.48
C SER A 39 9.48 3.03 0.90
N ILE A 40 10.51 2.18 1.08
CA ILE A 40 11.31 2.17 2.31
C ILE A 40 11.96 3.54 2.54
N ASP A 41 12.53 4.14 1.50
CA ASP A 41 13.15 5.46 1.57
C ASP A 41 12.18 6.57 2.02
N ILE A 42 10.91 6.46 1.60
CA ILE A 42 9.88 7.47 1.83
C ILE A 42 9.21 7.29 3.19
N LYS A 43 8.78 6.07 3.52
CA LYS A 43 7.93 5.80 4.69
C LYS A 43 8.75 5.57 5.96
N VAL A 44 9.95 4.99 5.86
CA VAL A 44 10.73 4.63 7.04
C VAL A 44 11.63 5.79 7.45
N LYS A 45 11.34 6.39 8.60
CA LYS A 45 12.09 7.55 9.12
C LYS A 45 13.45 7.18 9.69
N SER A 46 13.55 6.03 10.36
CA SER A 46 14.80 5.59 10.99
C SER A 46 15.83 5.17 9.93
N ARG A 47 17.05 5.74 10.02
CA ARG A 47 18.16 5.40 9.13
C ARG A 47 18.54 3.92 9.24
N HIS A 48 18.67 3.41 10.47
CA HIS A 48 19.02 2.00 10.69
C HIS A 48 17.93 1.06 10.18
N ALA A 49 16.65 1.39 10.41
CA ALA A 49 15.54 0.60 9.89
C ALA A 49 15.50 0.59 8.35
N ARG A 50 15.77 1.74 7.69
CA ARG A 50 15.89 1.80 6.23
C ARG A 50 16.98 0.89 5.71
N GLN A 51 18.18 1.00 6.25
CA GLN A 51 19.33 0.18 5.83
C GLN A 51 19.06 -1.31 6.03
N PHE A 52 18.48 -1.68 7.18
CA PHE A 52 18.10 -3.06 7.48
C PHE A 52 17.09 -3.60 6.47
N LEU A 53 15.99 -2.88 6.23
CA LEU A 53 14.94 -3.30 5.31
C LEU A 53 15.43 -3.35 3.86
N GLN A 54 16.22 -2.37 3.41
CA GLN A 54 16.81 -2.36 2.08
C GLN A 54 17.76 -3.54 1.88
N ARG A 55 18.61 -3.83 2.88
CA ARG A 55 19.52 -4.97 2.83
C ARG A 55 18.74 -6.29 2.74
N ARG A 56 17.75 -6.49 3.60
CA ARG A 56 16.89 -7.68 3.57
C ARG A 56 16.14 -7.84 2.25
N LEU A 57 15.61 -6.74 1.70
CA LEU A 57 14.94 -6.75 0.40
C LEU A 57 15.88 -7.19 -0.74
N ILE A 58 17.10 -6.68 -0.76
CA ILE A 58 18.11 -7.04 -1.78
C ILE A 58 18.59 -8.49 -1.60
N GLU A 59 18.75 -8.95 -0.36
CA GLU A 59 19.08 -10.36 -0.06
C GLU A 59 17.99 -11.31 -0.59
N GLN A 60 16.72 -11.02 -0.31
CA GLN A 60 15.59 -11.78 -0.83
C GLN A 60 15.52 -11.76 -2.36
N TRP A 61 15.72 -10.59 -2.97
CA TRP A 61 15.79 -10.50 -4.43
C TRP A 61 16.89 -11.37 -5.01
N ARG A 62 18.11 -11.33 -4.45
CA ARG A 62 19.23 -12.15 -4.93
C ARG A 62 18.95 -13.64 -4.82
N ALA A 63 18.22 -14.07 -3.79
CA ALA A 63 17.86 -15.47 -3.61
C ALA A 63 16.86 -15.96 -4.66
N HIS A 64 15.96 -15.09 -5.14
CA HIS A 64 14.81 -15.51 -5.95
C HIS A 64 14.74 -14.91 -7.35
N CYS A 65 15.68 -14.04 -7.76
CA CYS A 65 15.63 -13.34 -9.05
C CYS A 65 15.75 -14.25 -10.28
N ARG A 66 16.20 -15.49 -10.09
CA ARG A 66 16.32 -16.51 -11.14
C ARG A 66 15.27 -17.61 -11.03
N GLU A 67 14.28 -17.45 -10.15
CA GLU A 67 13.16 -18.39 -10.07
C GLU A 67 12.46 -18.44 -11.43
N THR A 68 12.21 -19.64 -11.94
CA THR A 68 11.60 -19.88 -13.25
C THR A 68 10.20 -20.45 -13.12
N ASP A 69 9.85 -20.97 -11.94
CA ASP A 69 8.53 -21.52 -11.64
C ASP A 69 7.50 -20.37 -11.53
N PRO A 70 6.46 -20.34 -12.40
CA PRO A 70 5.50 -19.25 -12.45
C PRO A 70 4.65 -19.14 -11.17
N GLU A 71 4.34 -20.26 -10.50
CA GLU A 71 3.54 -20.22 -9.27
C GLU A 71 4.35 -19.62 -8.12
N LYS A 72 5.62 -19.99 -8.01
CA LYS A 72 6.53 -19.40 -7.02
C LYS A 72 6.81 -17.94 -7.31
N GLN A 73 7.02 -17.57 -8.58
CA GLN A 73 7.15 -16.17 -8.97
C GLN A 73 5.92 -15.35 -8.55
N ARG A 74 4.71 -15.88 -8.80
CA ARG A 74 3.46 -15.24 -8.39
C ARG A 74 3.40 -15.07 -6.88
N PHE A 75 3.66 -16.13 -6.12
CA PHE A 75 3.68 -16.09 -4.66
C PHE A 75 4.67 -15.06 -4.11
N LEU A 76 5.88 -15.00 -4.67
CA LEU A 76 6.90 -14.04 -4.27
C LEU A 76 6.49 -12.59 -4.59
N MET A 77 5.87 -12.38 -5.75
CA MET A 77 5.32 -11.08 -6.13
C MET A 77 4.17 -10.66 -5.21
N ASP A 78 3.26 -11.57 -4.88
CA ASP A 78 2.15 -11.31 -3.95
C ASP A 78 2.68 -11.00 -2.54
N HIS A 79 3.70 -11.74 -2.08
CA HIS A 79 4.35 -11.49 -0.80
C HIS A 79 5.03 -10.12 -0.75
N ALA A 80 5.75 -9.74 -1.80
CA ALA A 80 6.34 -8.41 -1.92
C ALA A 80 5.28 -7.31 -2.04
N GLY A 81 4.16 -7.58 -2.70
CA GLY A 81 2.99 -6.70 -2.74
C GLY A 81 2.38 -6.48 -1.36
N ALA A 82 2.21 -7.53 -0.57
CA ALA A 82 1.72 -7.45 0.80
C ALA A 82 2.68 -6.65 1.70
N PHE A 83 3.99 -6.82 1.55
CA PHE A 83 4.99 -6.00 2.24
C PHE A 83 4.85 -4.52 1.87
N LEU A 84 4.73 -4.21 0.58
CA LEU A 84 4.53 -2.86 0.09
C LEU A 84 3.27 -2.25 0.69
N GLN A 85 2.17 -2.99 0.70
CA GLN A 85 0.92 -2.56 1.33
C GLN A 85 1.11 -2.28 2.82
N ALA A 86 1.70 -3.20 3.58
CA ALA A 86 1.93 -3.04 5.01
C ALA A 86 2.78 -1.79 5.34
N LEU A 87 3.71 -1.44 4.45
CA LEU A 87 4.56 -0.26 4.63
C LEU A 87 3.80 1.07 4.45
N HIS A 88 2.76 1.08 3.63
CA HIS A 88 1.94 2.26 3.35
C HIS A 88 0.65 2.30 4.18
N SER A 89 0.20 1.17 4.69
CA SER A 89 -0.97 1.07 5.55
C SER A 89 -0.83 1.92 6.82
N PRO A 90 -1.85 2.70 7.18
CA PRO A 90 -1.89 3.35 8.49
C PRO A 90 -2.02 2.31 9.61
N ARG A 91 -1.64 2.69 10.84
CA ARG A 91 -1.65 1.78 12.00
C ARG A 91 -3.04 1.19 12.29
N ASN A 92 -4.10 1.95 12.00
CA ASN A 92 -5.50 1.53 12.13
C ASN A 92 -6.21 1.83 10.80
N PRO A 93 -6.15 0.93 9.81
CA PRO A 93 -6.84 1.12 8.53
C PRO A 93 -8.36 0.98 8.73
N LYS A 94 -9.15 1.89 8.15
CA LYS A 94 -10.61 1.72 8.15
C LYS A 94 -11.00 0.69 7.09
N PRO A 95 -12.00 -0.16 7.36
CA PRO A 95 -12.54 -1.07 6.34
C PRO A 95 -12.99 -0.28 5.10
N GLY A 96 -12.52 -0.69 3.91
CA GLY A 96 -12.87 -0.07 2.64
C GLY A 96 -12.04 1.17 2.23
N GLU A 97 -11.07 1.60 3.06
CA GLU A 97 -10.20 2.73 2.71
C GLU A 97 -9.15 2.32 1.66
N THR A 98 -9.10 3.06 0.54
CA THR A 98 -8.13 2.82 -0.53
C THR A 98 -6.74 3.21 -0.07
N ILE A 99 -5.81 2.25 -0.09
CA ILE A 99 -4.40 2.51 0.20
C ILE A 99 -3.78 3.13 -1.04
N THR A 100 -3.37 4.39 -0.94
CA THR A 100 -2.67 5.11 -2.01
C THR A 100 -1.16 4.91 -1.89
N PHE A 101 -0.53 4.44 -2.96
CA PHE A 101 0.91 4.21 -3.02
C PHE A 101 1.60 5.43 -3.63
N GLN A 102 2.30 6.21 -2.81
CA GLN A 102 3.05 7.37 -3.29
C GLN A 102 4.55 7.10 -3.36
N LEU A 103 5.08 7.14 -4.58
CA LEU A 103 6.50 6.89 -4.87
C LEU A 103 7.31 8.19 -5.06
N SER A 104 6.63 9.35 -5.12
CA SER A 104 7.26 10.67 -5.16
C SER A 104 7.61 11.17 -3.76
N ARG A 105 8.88 11.54 -3.53
CA ARG A 105 9.34 12.10 -2.26
C ARG A 105 8.74 13.49 -1.98
N ARG A 106 8.55 14.32 -3.02
CA ARG A 106 8.00 15.67 -2.88
C ARG A 106 6.55 15.62 -2.42
N GLN A 107 5.75 14.82 -3.12
CA GLN A 107 4.33 14.64 -2.82
C GLN A 107 4.12 14.02 -1.43
N ALA A 108 4.86 12.97 -1.08
CA ALA A 108 4.79 12.38 0.25
C ALA A 108 5.18 13.36 1.38
N HIS A 109 6.08 14.31 1.10
CA HIS A 109 6.44 15.36 2.03
C HIS A 109 5.34 16.41 2.19
N GLU A 110 4.75 16.86 1.07
CA GLU A 110 3.62 17.80 1.07
C GLU A 110 2.41 17.23 1.82
N GLU A 111 2.06 15.97 1.61
CA GLU A 111 0.99 15.32 2.37
C GLU A 111 1.32 15.18 3.85
N ALA A 112 2.57 14.85 4.19
CA ALA A 112 2.98 14.80 5.59
C ALA A 112 2.88 16.17 6.26
N LEU A 113 3.11 17.26 5.52
CA LEU A 113 2.90 18.63 6.00
C LEU A 113 1.40 18.94 6.15
N GLN A 114 0.57 18.59 5.16
CA GLN A 114 -0.89 18.76 5.23
C GLN A 114 -1.50 17.98 6.40
N ALA A 115 -1.15 16.70 6.56
CA ALA A 115 -1.64 15.87 7.67
C ALA A 115 -1.20 16.40 9.05
N LYS A 116 -0.01 17.01 9.15
CA LYS A 116 0.40 17.73 10.36
C LYS A 116 -0.44 18.98 10.60
N ALA A 117 -0.70 19.76 9.55
CA ALA A 117 -1.53 20.96 9.61
C ALA A 117 -2.98 20.63 10.01
N GLU A 118 -3.58 19.58 9.47
CA GLU A 118 -4.93 19.12 9.84
C GLU A 118 -5.02 18.64 11.28
N ARG A 119 -3.99 17.94 11.78
CA ARG A 119 -3.92 17.52 13.19
C ARG A 119 -3.78 18.72 14.13
N ALA A 120 -3.01 19.73 13.74
CA ALA A 120 -2.88 20.98 14.49
C ALA A 120 -4.22 21.76 14.49
N ALA A 121 -4.89 21.86 13.35
CA ALA A 121 -6.20 22.53 13.25
C ALA A 121 -7.28 21.87 14.14
N LYS A 122 -7.29 20.54 14.25
CA LYS A 122 -8.21 19.81 15.13
C LYS A 122 -7.92 19.99 16.62
N THR A 123 -6.69 20.35 16.99
CA THR A 123 -6.31 20.61 18.40
C THR A 123 -6.56 22.06 18.83
N VAL A 124 -6.61 23.01 17.89
CA VAL A 124 -6.86 24.43 18.19
C VAL A 124 -8.31 24.72 18.57
N ASN A 125 -9.29 23.90 18.16
CA ASN A 125 -10.70 24.05 18.55
C ASN A 125 -11.03 23.60 19.99
N LYS A 126 -10.02 23.45 20.87
CA LYS A 126 -10.19 23.03 22.28
C LYS A 126 -9.66 24.04 23.29
N LEU A 127 -9.58 25.34 22.97
CA LEU A 127 -9.55 26.36 24.02
C LEU A 127 -10.94 26.98 24.17
N PRO A 128 -11.65 26.77 25.29
CA PRO A 128 -12.80 27.59 25.61
C PRO A 128 -12.34 29.05 25.78
N PRO A 129 -13.15 30.05 25.39
CA PRO A 129 -12.78 31.47 25.33
C PRO A 129 -12.49 32.12 26.70
N ASN A 130 -12.37 31.35 27.78
CA ASN A 130 -12.28 31.85 29.16
C ASN A 130 -11.10 31.29 29.98
N ALA A 131 -10.07 30.77 29.32
CA ALA A 131 -8.84 30.39 30.02
C ALA A 131 -8.04 31.64 30.41
N LYS A 132 -8.10 32.03 31.69
CA LYS A 132 -7.22 33.04 32.28
C LYS A 132 -5.76 32.56 32.18
N LEU A 133 -4.91 33.39 31.60
CA LEU A 133 -3.45 33.22 31.65
C LEU A 133 -2.94 33.55 33.06
N PRO A 134 -1.99 32.78 33.62
CA PRO A 134 -1.28 33.13 34.85
C PRO A 134 -0.33 34.32 34.65
#